data_AF-A0A932LF48-F1
#
_entry.id   AF-A0A932LF48-F1
#
_cell.length_a   1.000
_cell.length_b   1.000
_cell.length_c   1.000
_cell.angle_alpha   90.00
_cell.angle_beta   90.00
_cell.angle_gamma   90.00
#
_symmetry.space_group_name_H-M   'P 1'
#
loop_
_entity.id
_entity.type
_entity.pdbx_description
1 polymer ?
#
loop_
_entity_poly.entity_id
_entity_poly.type
_entity_poly.pdbx_seq_one_letter_code
_entity_poly.pdbx_strand_id
1 'polypeptide(L)'
;MKGVTHLPIMHAGISQRGRMGAQAALVLPTVAPGSTVLHSAFWYPMDTSQHRLQLKYEADAVAVNDRAVGRDGIVPADERVEFIAPESVQLPRSRLKPASDAEHRALNSLLAELCDLNNQHVGERTREAEAFLVLSGLHHDLVASIELWCETYFARRADPSLINPKDGGDPFLKFLRLAAEYHELIGKLGVREHALFYVVLDECTAYCQQFLFSQTCMPHMFIARNWIELHWIPARRTVPHECVQFVSQSGLRAKSLVRLLGISAQLDHPRLDFLRTLSKEHLQSTARTLANDIQEMRPLLVRNFNPMKTITAVAPSLFIAWDWSLRYGIGNLYVERSQEDIIEAVHSGKCAFSIKAIASGLLVDGHQPWISVLKCDSAQFPDALAFNVLLLESIHDKLWSFYDQIDRDRIRRTLAGGQKAPAIEDANRVDEVSEDELLALACRDLAACTEPDLPSEPTPATLVERSRPRIPLLRFSQLIGVLRELDCEVEYGKGSEVTVYRPGGRKCLIAHHKRNPEIPSFKVKQLLSRLRVPVEDFVRRISR
;
A
#
# COMPACT_ATOMS: atom_id res chain seq x y z
N MET A 1 -15.01 40.34 53.13
CA MET A 1 -16.43 40.62 52.77
C MET A 1 -16.46 41.71 51.71
N LYS A 2 -16.70 41.33 50.44
CA LYS A 2 -16.89 42.10 49.19
C LYS A 2 -16.93 40.98 48.13
N GLY A 3 -18.04 40.67 47.47
CA GLY A 3 -18.76 41.46 46.48
C GLY A 3 -18.81 40.58 45.21
N VAL A 4 -19.84 39.72 45.10
CA VAL A 4 -20.03 38.78 43.99
C VAL A 4 -20.91 39.46 42.94
N THR A 5 -20.32 39.73 41.78
CA THR A 5 -21.03 40.19 40.58
C THR A 5 -21.63 39.00 39.84
N HIS A 6 -22.95 38.91 39.83
CA HIS A 6 -23.73 38.09 38.91
C HIS A 6 -23.69 38.69 37.49
N LEU A 7 -23.33 37.88 36.50
CA LEU A 7 -23.50 38.19 35.08
C LEU A 7 -24.88 37.69 34.61
N PRO A 8 -25.59 38.46 33.76
CA PRO A 8 -26.95 38.12 33.33
C PRO A 8 -26.93 37.10 32.18
N ILE A 9 -27.82 36.11 32.31
CA ILE A 9 -28.21 35.18 31.25
C ILE A 9 -29.04 35.97 30.23
N MET A 10 -28.47 36.25 29.05
CA MET A 10 -29.26 36.70 27.91
C MET A 10 -29.90 35.49 27.22
N HIS A 11 -31.22 35.40 27.34
CA HIS A 11 -32.04 34.58 26.45
C HIS A 11 -32.10 35.25 25.07
N ALA A 12 -31.39 34.69 24.09
CA ALA A 12 -31.66 34.95 22.69
C ALA A 12 -32.58 33.84 22.16
N GLY A 13 -33.85 34.18 21.96
CA GLY A 13 -34.78 33.33 21.24
C GLY A 13 -34.40 33.29 19.76
N ILE A 14 -34.00 32.11 19.28
CA ILE A 14 -34.03 31.78 17.86
C ILE A 14 -34.92 30.56 17.69
N SER A 15 -36.18 30.86 17.39
CA SER A 15 -37.11 29.94 16.76
C SER A 15 -36.73 29.84 15.29
N GLN A 16 -36.19 28.70 14.86
CA GLN A 16 -36.49 28.10 13.56
C GLN A 16 -36.19 26.59 13.64
N ARG A 17 -37.24 25.79 13.83
CA ARG A 17 -37.23 24.34 13.59
C ARG A 17 -37.12 24.11 12.08
N GLY A 18 -35.89 24.02 11.57
CA GLY A 18 -35.60 23.39 10.29
C GLY A 18 -35.45 21.88 10.50
N ARG A 19 -36.32 21.09 9.87
CA ARG A 19 -36.21 19.63 9.79
C ARG A 19 -34.84 19.28 9.18
N MET A 20 -33.92 18.72 9.97
CA MET A 20 -32.80 17.96 9.43
C MET A 20 -33.36 16.61 8.96
N GLY A 21 -33.66 16.55 7.66
CA GLY A 21 -34.04 15.34 6.96
C GLY A 21 -32.80 14.49 6.61
N ALA A 22 -32.97 13.18 6.78
CA ALA A 22 -32.19 12.08 6.22
C ALA A 22 -30.69 12.05 6.57
N GLN A 23 -30.38 11.36 7.67
CA GLN A 23 -29.18 10.53 7.72
C GLN A 23 -29.28 9.54 6.54
N ALA A 24 -28.34 9.63 5.60
CA ALA A 24 -28.10 8.54 4.67
C ALA A 24 -27.67 7.34 5.50
N ALA A 25 -28.60 6.44 5.79
CA ALA A 25 -28.27 5.10 6.27
C ALA A 25 -27.37 4.49 5.20
N LEU A 26 -26.13 4.19 5.57
CA LEU A 26 -25.24 3.38 4.75
C LEU A 26 -25.93 2.01 4.61
N VAL A 27 -26.63 1.79 3.50
CA VAL A 27 -27.16 0.47 3.17
C VAL A 27 -25.94 -0.37 2.81
N LEU A 28 -25.43 -1.12 3.79
CA LEU A 28 -24.40 -2.13 3.54
C LEU A 28 -25.02 -3.16 2.56
N PRO A 29 -24.37 -3.46 1.43
CA PRO A 29 -24.84 -4.52 0.55
C PRO A 29 -24.83 -5.83 1.34
N THR A 30 -25.96 -6.54 1.33
CA THR A 30 -26.06 -7.91 1.81
C THR A 30 -25.19 -8.79 0.92
N VAL A 31 -23.94 -8.98 1.31
CA VAL A 31 -23.04 -9.96 0.69
C VAL A 31 -23.57 -11.35 1.05
N ALA A 32 -23.90 -12.15 0.04
CA ALA A 32 -24.32 -13.53 0.26
C ALA A 32 -23.17 -14.29 0.96
N PRO A 33 -23.44 -15.05 2.04
CA PRO A 33 -22.42 -15.86 2.67
C PRO A 33 -21.99 -16.94 1.66
N GLY A 34 -20.78 -16.80 1.11
CA GLY A 34 -20.21 -17.73 0.12
C GLY A 34 -19.71 -17.10 -1.19
N SER A 35 -19.82 -15.78 -1.40
CA SER A 35 -19.08 -15.13 -2.49
C SER A 35 -17.64 -14.89 -2.04
N THR A 36 -16.77 -15.88 -2.20
CA THR A 36 -15.33 -15.66 -2.20
C THR A 36 -15.06 -14.64 -3.31
N VAL A 37 -14.73 -13.40 -2.94
CA VAL A 37 -14.11 -12.47 -3.89
C VAL A 37 -12.76 -13.10 -4.19
N LEU A 38 -12.71 -13.91 -5.24
CA LEU A 38 -11.48 -14.40 -5.81
C LEU A 38 -10.77 -13.18 -6.41
N HIS A 39 -10.04 -12.45 -5.57
CA HIS A 39 -8.84 -11.82 -6.05
C HIS A 39 -7.95 -12.97 -6.50
N SER A 40 -7.90 -13.20 -7.82
CA SER A 40 -6.92 -14.11 -8.39
C SER A 40 -5.54 -13.55 -8.09
N ALA A 41 -5.02 -13.92 -6.92
CA ALA A 41 -3.61 -13.86 -6.63
C ALA A 41 -2.96 -14.75 -7.68
N PHE A 42 -2.44 -14.12 -8.73
CA PHE A 42 -1.49 -14.77 -9.61
C PHE A 42 -0.28 -15.09 -8.73
N TRP A 43 -0.24 -16.34 -8.28
CA TRP A 43 0.91 -16.96 -7.65
C TRP A 43 2.09 -16.75 -8.59
N TYR A 44 3.01 -15.89 -8.18
CA TYR A 44 4.34 -16.01 -8.73
C TYR A 44 4.92 -17.34 -8.21
N PRO A 45 5.55 -18.16 -9.06
CA PRO A 45 6.42 -19.22 -8.57
C PRO A 45 7.69 -18.54 -8.00
N MET A 46 7.62 -18.07 -6.75
CA MET A 46 8.63 -17.23 -6.08
C MET A 46 9.41 -17.99 -4.99
N ASP A 47 9.66 -19.29 -5.19
CA ASP A 47 10.53 -20.04 -4.29
C ASP A 47 11.93 -20.23 -4.88
N THR A 48 12.60 -19.13 -5.19
CA THR A 48 14.05 -19.15 -5.39
C THR A 48 14.71 -18.62 -4.13
N SER A 49 15.78 -19.28 -3.67
CA SER A 49 16.60 -18.85 -2.52
C SER A 49 17.06 -17.38 -2.61
N GLN A 50 17.14 -16.87 -3.82
CA GLN A 50 17.47 -15.50 -4.19
C GLN A 50 16.37 -14.47 -3.86
N HIS A 51 15.10 -14.80 -4.11
CA HIS A 51 14.01 -13.91 -3.74
C HIS A 51 13.94 -13.72 -2.22
N ARG A 52 14.16 -14.79 -1.46
CA ARG A 52 14.23 -14.74 0.02
C ARG A 52 15.38 -13.85 0.50
N LEU A 53 16.55 -13.94 -0.14
CA LEU A 53 17.68 -13.07 0.18
C LEU A 53 17.40 -11.59 -0.13
N GLN A 54 16.67 -11.30 -1.21
CA GLN A 54 16.24 -9.95 -1.54
C GLN A 54 15.24 -9.40 -0.51
N LEU A 55 14.24 -10.19 -0.12
CA LEU A 55 13.27 -9.83 0.91
C LEU A 55 13.94 -9.60 2.27
N LYS A 56 14.93 -10.43 2.60
CA LYS A 56 15.77 -10.25 3.76
C LYS A 56 16.44 -8.88 3.80
N TYR A 57 17.05 -8.51 2.69
CA TYR A 57 17.71 -7.23 2.56
C TYR A 57 16.73 -6.06 2.67
N GLU A 58 15.55 -6.19 2.07
CA GLU A 58 14.49 -5.18 2.15
C GLU A 58 13.98 -5.03 3.58
N ALA A 59 13.80 -6.15 4.30
CA ALA A 59 13.44 -6.14 5.70
C ALA A 59 14.50 -5.45 6.56
N ASP A 60 15.78 -5.74 6.34
CA ASP A 60 16.88 -5.10 7.06
C ASP A 60 16.95 -3.59 6.75
N ALA A 61 16.83 -3.18 5.49
CA ALA A 61 16.87 -1.78 5.07
C ALA A 61 15.69 -0.97 5.63
N VAL A 62 14.47 -1.54 5.60
CA VAL A 62 13.29 -0.89 6.17
C VAL A 62 13.38 -0.86 7.69
N ALA A 63 13.87 -1.91 8.34
CA ALA A 63 14.07 -1.92 9.78
C ALA A 63 15.08 -0.85 10.24
N VAL A 64 16.14 -0.58 9.46
CA VAL A 64 17.08 0.52 9.73
C VAL A 64 16.36 1.87 9.65
N ASN A 65 15.53 2.08 8.63
CA ASN A 65 14.73 3.31 8.51
C ASN A 65 13.71 3.45 9.65
N ASP A 66 13.00 2.38 10.02
CA ASP A 66 12.01 2.40 11.11
C ASP A 66 12.65 2.70 12.48
N ARG A 67 13.85 2.17 12.74
CA ARG A 67 14.65 2.50 13.95
C ARG A 67 15.02 3.98 14.01
N ALA A 68 15.41 4.57 12.89
CA ALA A 68 15.78 5.99 12.84
C ALA A 68 14.60 6.92 13.21
N VAL A 69 13.36 6.47 12.97
CA VAL A 69 12.14 7.21 13.32
C VAL A 69 11.74 7.00 14.79
N GLY A 70 12.56 6.31 15.60
CA GLY A 70 12.31 6.07 17.03
C GLY A 70 11.12 5.15 17.28
N ARG A 71 10.76 4.32 16.29
CA ARG A 71 9.79 3.24 16.44
C ARG A 71 10.55 1.98 16.83
N ASP A 72 11.16 2.02 18.02
CA ASP A 72 11.92 0.89 18.53
C ASP A 72 11.05 -0.37 18.55
N GLY A 73 11.58 -1.39 17.90
CA GLY A 73 10.87 -2.57 17.43
C GLY A 73 10.15 -3.35 18.52
N ILE A 74 8.85 -3.57 18.28
CA ILE A 74 8.07 -4.61 18.97
C ILE A 74 8.66 -6.00 18.67
N VAL A 75 9.32 -6.16 17.51
CA VAL A 75 9.88 -7.43 17.02
C VAL A 75 11.41 -7.30 16.86
N PRO A 76 12.21 -8.06 17.63
CA PRO A 76 13.66 -8.18 17.46
C PRO A 76 14.06 -8.61 16.04
N ALA A 77 15.21 -8.12 15.54
CA ALA A 77 15.63 -8.38 14.16
C ALA A 77 16.02 -9.84 13.88
N ASP A 78 16.46 -10.56 14.90
CA ASP A 78 16.86 -11.96 14.87
C ASP A 78 15.76 -12.92 15.33
N GLU A 79 14.60 -12.40 15.72
CA GLU A 79 13.43 -13.20 16.07
C GLU A 79 13.04 -14.08 14.88
N ARG A 80 12.74 -15.34 15.17
CA ARG A 80 12.23 -16.30 14.19
C ARG A 80 10.78 -16.66 14.49
N VAL A 81 10.04 -16.91 13.42
CA VAL A 81 8.66 -17.37 13.48
C VAL A 81 8.62 -18.80 14.01
N GLU A 82 7.85 -19.01 15.07
CA GLU A 82 7.62 -20.32 15.67
C GLU A 82 6.31 -20.92 15.18
N PHE A 83 6.22 -22.26 15.27
CA PHE A 83 4.99 -22.97 14.98
C PHE A 83 3.95 -22.66 16.06
N ILE A 84 2.76 -22.23 15.65
CA ILE A 84 1.65 -21.95 16.55
C ILE A 84 0.58 -23.01 16.34
N ALA A 85 0.35 -23.83 17.38
CA ALA A 85 -0.72 -24.81 17.39
C ALA A 85 -2.09 -24.10 17.32
N PRO A 86 -3.01 -24.50 16.41
CA PRO A 86 -4.33 -23.89 16.29
C PRO A 86 -5.11 -23.83 17.60
N GLU A 87 -4.97 -24.85 18.45
CA GLU A 87 -5.63 -24.92 19.76
C GLU A 87 -5.18 -23.80 20.71
N SER A 88 -3.99 -23.23 20.50
CA SER A 88 -3.45 -22.16 21.33
C SER A 88 -4.07 -20.79 21.05
N VAL A 89 -4.71 -20.63 19.88
CA VAL A 89 -5.43 -19.40 19.51
C VAL A 89 -6.95 -19.55 19.57
N GLN A 90 -7.46 -20.78 19.70
CA GLN A 90 -8.90 -21.03 19.79
C GLN A 90 -9.52 -20.31 21.00
N LEU A 91 -10.60 -19.57 20.74
CA LEU A 91 -11.30 -18.86 21.78
C LEU A 91 -12.39 -19.74 22.39
N PRO A 92 -12.32 -20.04 23.71
CA PRO A 92 -13.35 -20.82 24.36
C PRO A 92 -14.68 -20.06 24.31
N ARG A 93 -15.78 -20.80 24.11
CA ARG A 93 -17.13 -20.23 24.01
C ARG A 93 -17.52 -19.37 25.21
N SER A 94 -16.93 -19.63 26.39
CA SER A 94 -17.12 -18.85 27.61
C SER A 94 -16.61 -17.41 27.52
N ARG A 95 -15.66 -17.10 26.63
CA ARG A 95 -15.15 -15.74 26.39
C ARG A 95 -16.01 -14.96 25.38
N LEU A 96 -16.80 -15.66 24.58
CA LEU A 96 -17.68 -15.11 23.54
C LEU A 96 -19.16 -15.35 23.87
N LYS A 97 -19.55 -15.29 25.15
CA LYS A 97 -20.96 -15.46 25.57
C LYS A 97 -21.96 -14.60 24.78
N PRO A 98 -21.65 -13.34 24.39
CA PRO A 98 -22.56 -12.52 23.61
C PRO A 98 -22.62 -12.88 22.12
N ALA A 99 -21.69 -13.69 21.62
CA ALA A 99 -21.60 -14.08 20.22
C ALA A 99 -22.60 -15.21 19.90
N SER A 100 -23.18 -15.15 18.71
CA SER A 100 -23.90 -16.25 18.09
C SER A 100 -22.95 -17.39 17.72
N ASP A 101 -23.51 -18.59 17.49
CA ASP A 101 -22.73 -19.74 17.01
C ASP A 101 -22.04 -19.46 15.68
N ALA A 102 -22.67 -18.67 14.80
CA ALA A 102 -22.10 -18.29 13.52
C ALA A 102 -20.89 -17.35 13.69
N GLU A 103 -21.02 -16.30 14.52
CA GLU A 103 -19.93 -15.37 14.82
C GLU A 103 -18.75 -16.08 15.51
N HIS A 104 -19.02 -17.04 16.42
CA HIS A 104 -17.99 -17.82 17.09
C HIS A 104 -17.23 -18.75 16.13
N ARG A 105 -17.96 -19.46 15.25
CA ARG A 105 -17.33 -20.29 14.21
C ARG A 105 -16.52 -19.47 13.22
N ALA A 106 -17.06 -18.33 12.76
CA ALA A 106 -16.37 -17.43 11.84
C ALA A 106 -15.06 -16.93 12.44
N LEU A 107 -15.06 -16.46 13.70
CA LEU A 107 -13.84 -16.00 14.35
C LEU A 107 -12.78 -17.11 14.47
N ASN A 108 -13.17 -18.31 14.90
CA ASN A 108 -12.21 -19.41 15.01
C ASN A 108 -11.67 -19.85 13.64
N SER A 109 -12.46 -19.75 12.57
CA SER A 109 -11.96 -19.97 11.20
C SER A 109 -10.88 -18.95 10.84
N LEU A 110 -11.14 -17.66 11.08
CA LEU A 110 -10.15 -16.60 10.82
C LEU A 110 -8.88 -16.75 11.65
N LEU A 111 -9.00 -17.19 12.91
CA LEU A 111 -7.85 -17.48 13.76
C LEU A 111 -7.06 -18.71 13.30
N ALA A 112 -7.73 -19.71 12.73
CA ALA A 112 -7.06 -20.84 12.09
C ALA A 112 -6.31 -20.40 10.82
N GLU A 113 -6.92 -19.60 9.96
CA GLU A 113 -6.27 -19.01 8.78
C GLU A 113 -5.06 -18.14 9.16
N LEU A 114 -5.16 -17.38 10.26
CA LEU A 114 -4.04 -16.61 10.80
C LEU A 114 -2.88 -17.52 11.27
N CYS A 115 -3.20 -18.63 11.94
CA CYS A 115 -2.20 -19.65 12.29
C CYS A 115 -1.58 -20.29 11.05
N ASP A 116 -2.37 -20.62 10.03
CA ASP A 116 -1.87 -21.21 8.80
C ASP A 116 -0.92 -20.25 8.08
N LEU A 117 -1.27 -18.96 8.00
CA LEU A 117 -0.39 -17.92 7.46
C LEU A 117 0.93 -17.84 8.22
N ASN A 118 0.89 -17.83 9.56
CA ASN A 118 2.09 -17.86 10.39
C ASN A 118 2.93 -19.13 10.15
N ASN A 119 2.25 -20.28 10.10
CA ASN A 119 2.90 -21.59 10.04
C ASN A 119 3.58 -21.84 8.68
N GLN A 120 3.17 -21.14 7.61
CA GLN A 120 3.87 -21.13 6.32
C GLN A 120 5.27 -20.51 6.38
N HIS A 121 5.54 -19.68 7.39
CA HIS A 121 6.80 -18.94 7.56
C HIS A 121 7.66 -19.45 8.73
N VAL A 122 7.36 -20.63 9.31
CA VAL A 122 8.10 -21.16 10.47
C VAL A 122 9.58 -21.31 10.17
N GLY A 123 10.40 -20.81 11.09
CA GLY A 123 11.86 -20.79 10.98
C GLY A 123 12.42 -19.60 10.21
N GLU A 124 11.61 -18.85 9.47
CA GLU A 124 12.02 -17.58 8.85
C GLU A 124 12.21 -16.50 9.91
N ARG A 125 12.99 -15.46 9.60
CA ARG A 125 13.08 -14.30 10.50
C ARG A 125 11.80 -13.48 10.39
N THR A 126 11.24 -13.07 11.52
CA THR A 126 9.93 -12.42 11.58
C THR A 126 9.85 -11.17 10.69
N ARG A 127 10.93 -10.39 10.58
CA ARG A 127 10.99 -9.19 9.71
C ARG A 127 11.03 -9.51 8.21
N GLU A 128 11.69 -10.59 7.82
CA GLU A 128 11.78 -11.00 6.41
C GLU A 128 10.40 -11.49 5.92
N ALA A 129 9.72 -12.27 6.77
CA ALA A 129 8.36 -12.73 6.50
C ALA A 129 7.33 -11.58 6.55
N GLU A 130 7.47 -10.60 7.45
CA GLU A 130 6.67 -9.36 7.44
C GLU A 130 6.82 -8.63 6.10
N ALA A 131 8.05 -8.38 5.66
CA ALA A 131 8.30 -7.71 4.38
C ALA A 131 7.65 -8.46 3.22
N PHE A 132 7.79 -9.78 3.18
CA PHE A 132 7.14 -10.62 2.18
C PHE A 132 5.61 -10.47 2.18
N LEU A 133 4.97 -10.63 3.34
CA LEU A 133 3.52 -10.56 3.47
C LEU A 133 2.96 -9.19 3.09
N VAL A 134 3.65 -8.12 3.48
CA VAL A 134 3.29 -6.74 3.13
C VAL A 134 3.41 -6.50 1.63
N LEU A 135 4.56 -6.83 1.04
CA LEU A 135 4.87 -6.48 -0.34
C LEU A 135 4.07 -7.33 -1.34
N SER A 136 3.79 -8.58 -0.98
CA SER A 136 2.91 -9.47 -1.75
C SER A 136 1.42 -9.14 -1.56
N GLY A 137 1.05 -8.55 -0.42
CA GLY A 137 -0.33 -8.27 -0.07
C GLY A 137 -1.14 -9.52 0.29
N LEU A 138 -0.51 -10.67 0.53
CA LEU A 138 -1.18 -11.94 0.85
C LEU A 138 -2.04 -11.87 2.11
N HIS A 139 -1.72 -10.95 3.02
CA HIS A 139 -2.45 -10.77 4.28
C HIS A 139 -3.75 -9.93 4.14
N HIS A 140 -3.95 -9.21 3.03
CA HIS A 140 -5.06 -8.25 2.89
C HIS A 140 -6.44 -8.91 2.95
N ASP A 141 -6.60 -10.10 2.37
CA ASP A 141 -7.90 -10.81 2.37
C ASP A 141 -8.29 -11.23 3.80
N LEU A 142 -7.29 -11.63 4.61
CA LEU A 142 -7.49 -11.98 6.01
C LEU A 142 -7.81 -10.73 6.84
N VAL A 143 -7.12 -9.60 6.61
CA VAL A 143 -7.45 -8.31 7.22
C VAL A 143 -8.91 -7.95 6.93
N ALA A 144 -9.32 -7.94 5.66
CA ALA A 144 -10.68 -7.58 5.26
C ALA A 144 -11.74 -8.51 5.88
N SER A 145 -11.43 -9.80 6.01
CA SER A 145 -12.34 -10.78 6.62
C SER A 145 -12.49 -10.56 8.14
N ILE A 146 -11.41 -10.20 8.83
CA ILE A 146 -11.45 -9.81 10.25
C ILE A 146 -12.17 -8.48 10.43
N GLU A 147 -11.97 -7.49 9.55
CA GLU A 147 -12.73 -6.23 9.54
C GLU A 147 -14.24 -6.49 9.45
N LEU A 148 -14.66 -7.32 8.49
CA LEU A 148 -16.07 -7.70 8.30
C LEU A 148 -16.66 -8.43 9.52
N TRP A 149 -15.87 -9.34 10.12
CA TRP A 149 -16.27 -9.98 11.37
C TRP A 149 -16.45 -8.96 12.50
N CYS A 150 -15.51 -8.00 12.63
CA CYS A 150 -15.60 -6.93 13.61
C CYS A 150 -16.84 -6.07 13.40
N GLU A 151 -17.14 -5.67 12.17
CA GLU A 151 -18.35 -4.91 11.84
C GLU A 151 -19.60 -5.68 12.28
N THR A 152 -19.70 -6.96 11.91
CA THR A 152 -20.86 -7.79 12.22
C THR A 152 -21.05 -7.95 13.73
N TYR A 153 -19.99 -8.37 14.43
CA TYR A 153 -20.05 -8.62 15.87
C TYR A 153 -20.25 -7.32 16.66
N PHE A 154 -19.43 -6.30 16.39
CA PHE A 154 -19.42 -5.08 17.20
C PHE A 154 -20.51 -4.09 16.82
N ALA A 155 -21.07 -4.07 15.60
CA ALA A 155 -22.22 -3.21 15.29
C ALA A 155 -23.39 -3.50 16.23
N ARG A 156 -23.72 -4.79 16.39
CA ARG A 156 -24.75 -5.25 17.32
C ARG A 156 -24.43 -4.87 18.76
N ARG A 157 -23.16 -4.99 19.18
CA ARG A 157 -22.72 -4.66 20.55
C ARG A 157 -22.69 -3.15 20.81
N ALA A 158 -22.45 -2.36 19.78
CA ALA A 158 -22.41 -0.90 19.82
C ALA A 158 -23.81 -0.27 19.79
N ASP A 159 -24.83 -1.00 19.35
CA ASP A 159 -26.23 -0.56 19.25
C ASP A 159 -26.66 0.26 20.48
N PRO A 160 -27.05 1.54 20.31
CA PRO A 160 -27.41 2.43 21.41
C PRO A 160 -28.62 1.96 22.22
N SER A 161 -29.47 1.08 21.68
CA SER A 161 -30.60 0.48 22.40
C SER A 161 -30.15 -0.55 23.45
N LEU A 162 -28.95 -1.13 23.29
CA LEU A 162 -28.38 -2.08 24.23
C LEU A 162 -27.59 -1.35 25.32
N ILE A 163 -28.26 -1.15 26.46
CA ILE A 163 -27.70 -0.48 27.63
C ILE A 163 -26.96 -1.49 28.51
N ASN A 164 -25.70 -1.21 28.82
CA ASN A 164 -24.96 -1.93 29.86
C ASN A 164 -24.90 -1.05 31.13
N PRO A 165 -25.35 -1.54 32.30
CA PRO A 165 -25.31 -0.76 33.54
C PRO A 165 -23.92 -0.23 33.90
N LYS A 166 -22.84 -0.93 33.49
CA LYS A 166 -21.45 -0.51 33.76
C LYS A 166 -21.02 0.73 33.00
N ASP A 167 -21.68 1.02 31.87
CA ASP A 167 -21.35 2.17 31.02
C ASP A 167 -22.06 3.45 31.54
N GLY A 168 -23.08 3.32 32.39
CA GLY A 168 -23.83 4.46 32.95
C GLY A 168 -24.53 5.33 31.89
N GLY A 169 -24.73 4.80 30.68
CA GLY A 169 -25.22 5.56 29.53
C GLY A 169 -24.16 6.45 28.85
N ASP A 170 -22.89 6.40 29.28
CA ASP A 170 -21.79 7.16 28.67
C ASP A 170 -21.28 6.44 27.40
N PRO A 171 -21.42 7.05 26.20
CA PRO A 171 -20.96 6.44 24.96
C PRO A 171 -19.46 6.14 24.94
N PHE A 172 -18.63 6.93 25.61
CA PHE A 172 -17.19 6.73 25.64
C PHE A 172 -16.79 5.57 26.57
N LEU A 173 -17.48 5.40 27.71
CA LEU A 173 -17.27 4.20 28.54
C LEU A 173 -17.71 2.92 27.81
N LYS A 174 -18.79 3.00 27.02
CA LYS A 174 -19.19 1.90 26.13
C LYS A 174 -18.12 1.59 25.09
N PHE A 175 -17.56 2.60 24.43
CA PHE A 175 -16.40 2.45 23.54
C PHE A 175 -15.24 1.74 24.22
N LEU A 176 -14.76 2.24 25.36
CA LEU A 176 -13.63 1.67 26.09
C LEU A 176 -13.88 0.21 26.49
N ARG A 177 -15.09 -0.12 26.94
CA ARG A 177 -15.47 -1.49 27.29
C ARG A 177 -15.43 -2.42 26.07
N LEU A 178 -15.96 -1.98 24.93
CA LEU A 178 -15.97 -2.78 23.70
C LEU A 178 -14.55 -2.90 23.10
N ALA A 179 -13.73 -1.86 23.18
CA ALA A 179 -12.34 -1.90 22.77
C ALA A 179 -11.52 -2.87 23.65
N ALA A 180 -11.77 -2.87 24.96
CA ALA A 180 -11.18 -3.86 25.87
C ALA A 180 -11.65 -5.29 25.54
N GLU A 181 -12.94 -5.47 25.21
CA GLU A 181 -13.47 -6.76 24.76
C GLU A 181 -12.77 -7.23 23.47
N TYR A 182 -12.59 -6.38 22.46
CA TYR A 182 -11.79 -6.69 21.26
C TYR A 182 -10.36 -7.11 21.63
N HIS A 183 -9.70 -6.34 22.49
CA HIS A 183 -8.33 -6.63 22.88
C HIS A 183 -8.19 -8.00 23.58
N GLU A 184 -9.13 -8.35 24.45
CA GLU A 184 -9.17 -9.67 25.11
C GLU A 184 -9.48 -10.83 24.15
N LEU A 185 -10.24 -10.57 23.09
CA LEU A 185 -10.59 -11.59 22.10
C LEU A 185 -9.43 -11.87 21.14
N ILE A 186 -8.91 -10.83 20.49
CA ILE A 186 -7.87 -11.00 19.44
C ILE A 186 -6.71 -10.01 19.55
N GLY A 187 -6.90 -8.82 20.12
CA GLY A 187 -5.83 -7.80 20.12
C GLY A 187 -4.55 -8.24 20.85
N LYS A 188 -4.65 -9.07 21.90
CA LYS A 188 -3.48 -9.64 22.58
C LYS A 188 -2.65 -10.60 21.72
N LEU A 189 -3.25 -11.21 20.69
CA LEU A 189 -2.51 -12.07 19.78
C LEU A 189 -1.55 -11.26 18.89
N GLY A 190 -1.85 -9.99 18.63
CA GLY A 190 -0.99 -9.10 17.85
C GLY A 190 0.34 -8.76 18.53
N VAL A 191 0.47 -8.97 19.85
CA VAL A 191 1.74 -8.72 20.58
C VAL A 191 2.49 -10.00 20.94
N ARG A 192 2.11 -11.13 20.32
CA ARG A 192 2.73 -12.42 20.58
C ARG A 192 4.12 -12.47 19.93
N GLU A 193 5.14 -12.68 20.74
CA GLU A 193 6.51 -12.94 20.29
C GLU A 193 6.55 -14.20 19.41
N HIS A 194 7.48 -14.25 18.48
CA HIS A 194 7.70 -15.38 17.56
C HIS A 194 6.52 -15.66 16.63
N ALA A 195 5.66 -14.67 16.38
CA ALA A 195 4.49 -14.81 15.52
C ALA A 195 4.30 -13.61 14.58
N LEU A 196 3.76 -13.87 13.39
CA LEU A 196 3.45 -12.85 12.38
C LEU A 196 2.05 -12.22 12.54
N PHE A 197 1.40 -12.47 13.67
CA PHE A 197 0.01 -12.04 13.88
C PHE A 197 -0.16 -10.52 13.83
N TYR A 198 0.84 -9.75 14.26
CA TYR A 198 0.82 -8.29 14.24
C TYR A 198 0.64 -7.70 12.83
N VAL A 199 1.18 -8.37 11.79
CA VAL A 199 1.08 -7.94 10.38
C VAL A 199 -0.38 -7.78 9.96
N VAL A 200 -1.27 -8.63 10.49
CA VAL A 200 -2.72 -8.59 10.25
C VAL A 200 -3.42 -7.79 11.33
N LEU A 201 -3.14 -8.09 12.60
CA LEU A 201 -3.96 -7.63 13.73
C LEU A 201 -3.71 -6.17 14.12
N ASP A 202 -2.57 -5.57 13.78
CA ASP A 202 -2.33 -4.15 14.05
C ASP A 202 -3.29 -3.27 13.24
N GLU A 203 -3.48 -3.60 11.96
CA GLU A 203 -4.46 -2.92 11.10
C GLU A 203 -5.88 -3.15 11.60
N CYS A 204 -6.25 -4.40 11.88
CA CYS A 204 -7.58 -4.73 12.40
C CYS A 204 -7.87 -4.07 13.76
N THR A 205 -6.86 -3.90 14.61
CA THR A 205 -7.00 -3.25 15.92
C THR A 205 -7.30 -1.76 15.74
N ALA A 206 -6.52 -1.08 14.89
CA ALA A 206 -6.76 0.31 14.56
C ALA A 206 -8.14 0.50 13.92
N TYR A 207 -8.50 -0.38 12.97
CA TYR A 207 -9.81 -0.40 12.34
C TYR A 207 -10.94 -0.53 13.36
N CYS A 208 -10.90 -1.57 14.20
CA CYS A 208 -11.95 -1.87 15.15
C CYS A 208 -12.14 -0.74 16.17
N GLN A 209 -11.05 -0.15 16.67
CA GLN A 209 -11.13 0.99 17.58
C GLN A 209 -11.82 2.19 16.93
N GLN A 210 -11.46 2.53 15.70
CA GLN A 210 -12.12 3.60 14.96
C GLN A 210 -13.59 3.28 14.66
N PHE A 211 -13.88 2.06 14.20
CA PHE A 211 -15.23 1.59 13.96
C PHE A 211 -16.09 1.73 15.22
N LEU A 212 -15.64 1.18 16.35
CA LEU A 212 -16.34 1.26 17.64
C LEU A 212 -16.57 2.71 18.07
N PHE A 213 -15.55 3.57 17.95
CA PHE A 213 -15.68 4.99 18.28
C PHE A 213 -16.69 5.70 17.37
N SER A 214 -16.73 5.34 16.08
CA SER A 214 -17.69 5.88 15.11
C SER A 214 -19.13 5.45 15.39
N GLN A 215 -19.34 4.24 15.91
CA GLN A 215 -20.67 3.72 16.24
C GLN A 215 -21.18 4.21 17.61
N THR A 216 -20.26 4.50 18.54
CA THR A 216 -20.63 4.85 19.92
C THR A 216 -20.53 6.36 20.17
N CYS A 217 -19.37 6.97 19.96
CA CYS A 217 -19.08 8.33 20.41
C CYS A 217 -19.45 9.38 19.36
N MET A 218 -19.10 9.13 18.09
CA MET A 218 -19.30 10.10 17.01
C MET A 218 -20.73 10.64 16.85
N PRO A 219 -21.81 9.83 17.02
CA PRO A 219 -23.19 10.35 16.92
C PRO A 219 -23.54 11.40 17.98
N HIS A 220 -22.79 11.42 19.09
CA HIS A 220 -22.99 12.32 20.22
C HIS A 220 -21.89 13.38 20.31
N MET A 221 -21.09 13.58 19.26
CA MET A 221 -19.94 14.47 19.31
C MET A 221 -19.89 15.37 18.08
N PHE A 222 -19.50 16.63 18.29
CA PHE A 222 -19.14 17.53 17.22
C PHE A 222 -17.63 17.79 17.25
N ILE A 223 -16.94 17.47 16.15
CA ILE A 223 -15.50 17.73 16.01
C ILE A 223 -15.31 18.97 15.14
N ALA A 224 -14.86 20.06 15.75
CA ALA A 224 -14.38 21.24 15.03
C ALA A 224 -12.85 21.21 14.91
N ARG A 225 -12.29 22.16 14.14
CA ARG A 225 -10.84 22.26 13.89
C ARG A 225 -10.02 22.33 15.19
N ASN A 226 -10.49 23.10 16.17
CA ASN A 226 -9.72 23.43 17.38
C ASN A 226 -10.37 22.96 18.68
N TRP A 227 -11.56 22.37 18.63
CA TRP A 227 -12.30 21.98 19.83
C TRP A 227 -13.26 20.81 19.53
N ILE A 228 -13.71 20.14 20.57
CA ILE A 228 -14.63 19.02 20.52
C ILE A 228 -15.81 19.33 21.44
N GLU A 229 -17.03 19.23 20.93
CA GLU A 229 -18.26 19.31 21.72
C GLU A 229 -18.78 17.91 22.03
N LEU A 230 -19.12 17.66 23.29
CA LEU A 230 -19.78 16.41 23.70
C LEU A 230 -21.25 16.70 23.93
N HIS A 231 -22.14 16.04 23.17
CA HIS A 231 -23.59 16.13 23.32
C HIS A 231 -24.13 15.04 24.27
N TRP A 232 -23.36 14.75 25.32
CA TRP A 232 -23.77 13.89 26.44
C TRP A 232 -23.09 14.38 27.72
N ILE A 233 -23.61 13.95 28.88
CA ILE A 233 -23.00 14.22 30.17
C ILE A 233 -22.02 13.09 30.48
N PRO A 234 -20.71 13.34 30.55
CA PRO A 234 -19.74 12.30 30.85
C PRO A 234 -19.93 11.75 32.26
N ALA A 235 -19.85 10.43 32.43
CA ALA A 235 -19.97 9.76 33.72
C ALA A 235 -18.73 9.99 34.61
N ARG A 236 -17.59 10.38 34.02
CA ARG A 236 -16.34 10.71 34.74
C ARG A 236 -15.75 12.01 34.23
N ARG A 237 -15.06 12.74 35.13
CA ARG A 237 -14.40 14.02 34.79
C ARG A 237 -13.26 13.88 33.77
N THR A 238 -12.65 12.70 33.63
CA THR A 238 -11.52 12.46 32.71
C THR A 238 -11.95 12.15 31.28
N VAL A 239 -13.20 11.71 31.07
CA VAL A 239 -13.71 11.24 29.77
C VAL A 239 -13.51 12.28 28.64
N PRO A 240 -13.77 13.59 28.84
CA PRO A 240 -13.52 14.56 27.78
C PRO A 240 -12.07 14.61 27.33
N HIS A 241 -11.13 14.56 28.28
CA HIS A 241 -9.70 14.57 27.98
C HIS A 241 -9.27 13.29 27.25
N GLU A 242 -9.70 12.12 27.74
CA GLU A 242 -9.42 10.83 27.10
C GLU A 242 -10.01 10.74 25.69
N CYS A 243 -11.20 11.28 25.47
CA CYS A 243 -11.83 11.36 24.16
C CYS A 243 -11.05 12.26 23.19
N VAL A 244 -10.64 13.46 23.64
CA VAL A 244 -9.80 14.37 22.85
C VAL A 244 -8.46 13.73 22.50
N GLN A 245 -7.84 13.03 23.45
CA GLN A 245 -6.60 12.30 23.24
C GLN A 245 -6.78 11.20 22.19
N PHE A 246 -7.85 10.39 22.31
CA PHE A 246 -8.15 9.34 21.33
C PHE A 246 -8.36 9.92 19.93
N VAL A 247 -9.18 10.98 19.78
CA VAL A 247 -9.42 11.65 18.49
C VAL A 247 -8.12 12.19 17.87
N SER A 248 -7.20 12.67 18.70
CA SER A 248 -5.91 13.20 18.26
C SER A 248 -4.94 12.10 17.81
N GLN A 249 -4.96 10.94 18.49
CA GLN A 249 -4.05 9.82 18.21
C GLN A 249 -4.54 8.88 17.10
N SER A 250 -5.85 8.68 16.98
CA SER A 250 -6.48 7.77 16.00
C SER A 250 -6.48 8.30 14.57
N GLY A 251 -6.01 9.53 14.33
CA GLY A 251 -6.08 10.16 13.02
C GLY A 251 -7.51 10.46 12.57
N LEU A 252 -8.53 10.41 13.45
CA LEU A 252 -9.93 10.72 13.10
C LEU A 252 -10.12 12.12 12.48
N ARG A 253 -9.24 13.07 12.83
CA ARG A 253 -9.17 14.40 12.19
C ARG A 253 -8.41 14.39 10.87
N ALA A 254 -7.43 13.50 10.75
CA ALA A 254 -6.56 13.36 9.60
C ALA A 254 -7.25 12.50 8.53
N LYS A 255 -8.31 13.04 7.92
CA LYS A 255 -8.90 12.48 6.69
C LYS A 255 -8.03 12.89 5.49
N SER A 256 -6.76 12.50 5.51
CA SER A 256 -5.73 12.93 4.56
C SER A 256 -6.14 12.61 3.13
N LEU A 257 -6.55 11.37 2.86
CA LEU A 257 -6.94 10.96 1.52
C LEU A 257 -8.18 11.73 1.04
N VAL A 258 -9.24 11.81 1.86
CA VAL A 258 -10.47 12.53 1.49
C VAL A 258 -10.22 14.01 1.24
N ARG A 259 -9.40 14.67 2.08
CA ARG A 259 -9.03 16.08 1.88
C ARG A 259 -8.20 16.29 0.63
N LEU A 260 -7.30 15.36 0.34
CA LEU A 260 -6.47 15.38 -0.87
C LEU A 260 -7.32 15.15 -2.13
N LEU A 261 -8.27 14.22 -2.11
CA LEU A 261 -9.23 14.02 -3.20
C LEU A 261 -10.11 15.26 -3.43
N GLY A 262 -10.41 16.04 -2.39
CA GLY A 262 -11.09 17.33 -2.56
C GLY A 262 -10.30 18.36 -3.38
N ILE A 263 -8.96 18.22 -3.48
CA ILE A 263 -8.10 19.09 -4.29
C ILE A 263 -8.16 18.68 -5.77
N SER A 264 -8.33 17.39 -6.09
CA SER A 264 -8.29 16.91 -7.48
C SER A 264 -9.40 17.52 -8.35
N ALA A 265 -10.56 17.82 -7.76
CA ALA A 265 -11.67 18.49 -8.45
C ALA A 265 -11.32 19.92 -8.91
N GLN A 266 -10.35 20.57 -8.28
CA GLN A 266 -9.92 21.93 -8.58
C GLN A 266 -8.63 21.97 -9.41
N LEU A 267 -8.05 20.81 -9.70
CA LEU A 267 -6.78 20.69 -10.38
C LEU A 267 -6.97 20.79 -11.89
N ASP A 268 -6.47 21.88 -12.47
CA ASP A 268 -6.33 22.02 -13.92
C ASP A 268 -5.05 21.29 -14.37
N HIS A 269 -5.21 20.09 -14.91
CA HIS A 269 -4.08 19.25 -15.32
C HIS A 269 -4.45 18.41 -16.56
N PRO A 270 -3.83 18.67 -17.74
CA PRO A 270 -4.21 18.01 -19.00
C PRO A 270 -4.14 16.48 -18.95
N ARG A 271 -3.18 15.91 -18.20
CA ARG A 271 -3.09 14.46 -18.01
C ARG A 271 -4.27 13.93 -17.20
N LEU A 272 -4.73 14.68 -16.19
CA LEU A 272 -5.87 14.27 -15.35
C LEU A 272 -7.14 14.24 -16.19
N ASP A 273 -7.34 15.24 -17.06
CA ASP A 273 -8.47 15.29 -18.00
C ASP A 273 -8.49 14.09 -18.94
N PHE A 274 -7.33 13.68 -19.46
CA PHE A 274 -7.24 12.44 -20.22
C PHE A 274 -7.59 11.22 -19.37
N LEU A 275 -7.02 11.08 -18.16
CA LEU A 275 -7.26 9.93 -17.29
C LEU A 275 -8.74 9.81 -16.88
N ARG A 276 -9.46 10.94 -16.73
CA ARG A 276 -10.91 10.98 -16.48
C ARG A 276 -11.74 10.31 -17.58
N THR A 277 -11.22 10.23 -18.81
CA THR A 277 -11.92 9.59 -19.94
C THR A 277 -11.78 8.07 -19.97
N LEU A 278 -10.89 7.50 -19.15
CA LEU A 278 -10.60 6.07 -19.13
C LEU A 278 -11.56 5.31 -18.24
N SER A 279 -11.77 4.03 -18.53
CA SER A 279 -12.62 3.18 -17.70
C SER A 279 -11.97 2.88 -16.34
N LYS A 280 -12.80 2.53 -15.37
CA LYS A 280 -12.37 2.12 -14.02
C LYS A 280 -11.37 0.97 -14.08
N GLU A 281 -11.64 -0.04 -14.89
CA GLU A 281 -10.82 -1.24 -15.06
C GLU A 281 -9.46 -0.88 -15.66
N HIS A 282 -9.44 0.05 -16.62
CA HIS A 282 -8.20 0.53 -17.21
C HIS A 282 -7.35 1.27 -16.16
N LEU A 283 -7.93 2.20 -15.41
CA LEU A 283 -7.24 2.96 -14.36
C LEU A 283 -6.68 2.03 -13.27
N GLN A 284 -7.44 1.04 -12.82
CA GLN A 284 -6.96 0.04 -11.86
C GLN A 284 -5.81 -0.81 -12.41
N SER A 285 -5.90 -1.22 -13.69
CA SER A 285 -4.84 -1.96 -14.36
C SER A 285 -3.56 -1.13 -14.52
N THR A 286 -3.70 0.17 -14.85
CA THR A 286 -2.58 1.12 -14.92
C THR A 286 -1.93 1.30 -13.55
N ALA A 287 -2.73 1.56 -12.50
CA ALA A 287 -2.23 1.70 -11.14
C ALA A 287 -1.45 0.47 -10.67
N ARG A 288 -1.98 -0.73 -10.95
CA ARG A 288 -1.29 -1.99 -10.64
C ARG A 288 0.02 -2.14 -11.41
N THR A 289 0.05 -1.75 -12.68
CA THR A 289 1.27 -1.80 -13.49
C THR A 289 2.35 -0.89 -12.89
N LEU A 290 1.98 0.36 -12.57
CA LEU A 290 2.90 1.32 -11.94
C LEU A 290 3.42 0.82 -10.59
N ALA A 291 2.56 0.23 -9.77
CA ALA A 291 2.97 -0.34 -8.48
C ALA A 291 3.95 -1.52 -8.64
N ASN A 292 3.70 -2.40 -9.62
CA ASN A 292 4.62 -3.49 -9.94
C ASN A 292 5.98 -2.97 -10.40
N ASP A 293 6.00 -1.95 -11.27
CA ASP A 293 7.25 -1.33 -11.74
C ASP A 293 8.01 -0.69 -10.56
N ILE A 294 7.31 0.00 -9.66
CA ILE A 294 7.89 0.57 -8.42
C ILE A 294 8.50 -0.53 -7.55
N GLN A 295 7.82 -1.67 -7.39
CA GLN A 295 8.32 -2.81 -6.65
C GLN A 295 9.53 -3.47 -7.33
N GLU A 296 9.58 -3.53 -8.66
CA GLU A 296 10.75 -4.01 -9.40
C GLU A 296 11.96 -3.08 -9.21
N MET A 297 11.73 -1.77 -9.07
CA MET A 297 12.79 -0.79 -8.82
C MET A 297 13.29 -0.80 -7.37
N ARG A 298 12.42 -1.14 -6.41
CA ARG A 298 12.68 -1.08 -4.96
C ARG A 298 14.03 -1.64 -4.52
N PRO A 299 14.47 -2.84 -4.93
CA PRO A 299 15.65 -3.49 -4.33
C PRO A 299 16.93 -2.70 -4.60
N LEU A 300 16.99 -2.00 -5.74
CA LEU A 300 18.12 -1.16 -6.12
C LEU A 300 18.00 0.29 -5.64
N LEU A 301 16.80 0.71 -5.23
CA LEU A 301 16.55 2.09 -4.81
C LEU A 301 16.39 2.27 -3.30
N VAL A 302 16.03 1.23 -2.55
CA VAL A 302 15.69 1.34 -1.12
C VAL A 302 16.89 1.72 -0.26
N ARG A 303 18.10 1.32 -0.66
CA ARG A 303 19.34 1.59 0.08
C ARG A 303 19.78 3.03 -0.07
N ASN A 304 20.17 3.66 1.05
CA ASN A 304 20.60 5.05 1.07
C ASN A 304 19.61 5.99 0.38
N PHE A 305 18.33 5.59 0.38
CA PHE A 305 17.28 6.34 -0.28
C PHE A 305 17.06 7.64 0.47
N ASN A 306 17.05 8.74 -0.26
CA ASN A 306 16.76 10.04 0.31
C ASN A 306 15.42 10.54 -0.28
N PRO A 307 14.32 10.53 0.50
CA PRO A 307 13.01 11.01 0.05
C PRO A 307 13.06 12.43 -0.52
N MET A 308 13.95 13.29 -0.02
CA MET A 308 14.13 14.66 -0.51
C MET A 308 14.49 14.74 -1.99
N LYS A 309 15.20 13.73 -2.52
CA LYS A 309 15.56 13.72 -3.94
C LYS A 309 14.35 13.43 -4.83
N THR A 310 13.31 12.80 -4.29
CA THR A 310 12.10 12.40 -5.02
C THR A 310 11.08 13.53 -5.16
N ILE A 311 11.31 14.68 -4.53
CA ILE A 311 10.39 15.81 -4.59
C ILE A 311 10.12 16.17 -6.05
N THR A 312 8.85 16.16 -6.42
CA THR A 312 8.40 16.50 -7.77
C THR A 312 7.06 17.25 -7.69
N ALA A 313 6.88 18.23 -8.59
CA ALA A 313 5.63 18.94 -8.73
C ALA A 313 4.67 18.11 -9.60
N VAL A 314 3.48 17.81 -9.08
CA VAL A 314 2.37 17.22 -9.85
C VAL A 314 1.59 18.32 -10.56
N ALA A 315 1.46 19.46 -9.88
CA ALA A 315 0.80 20.67 -10.39
C ALA A 315 1.44 21.90 -9.71
N PRO A 316 1.15 23.13 -10.16
CA PRO A 316 1.79 24.34 -9.62
C PRO A 316 1.67 24.51 -8.09
N SER A 317 0.63 23.94 -7.47
CA SER A 317 0.35 24.04 -6.04
C SER A 317 0.27 22.67 -5.34
N LEU A 318 0.85 21.64 -5.95
CA LEU A 318 0.86 20.29 -5.40
C LEU A 318 2.17 19.60 -5.68
N PHE A 319 2.91 19.33 -4.62
CA PHE A 319 4.17 18.61 -4.64
C PHE A 319 3.97 17.25 -4.00
N ILE A 320 4.82 16.30 -4.39
CA ILE A 320 4.88 14.99 -3.76
C ILE A 320 6.32 14.54 -3.54
N ALA A 321 6.53 13.70 -2.53
CA ALA A 321 7.75 12.94 -2.32
C ALA A 321 7.40 11.50 -1.92
N TRP A 322 8.29 10.58 -2.24
CA TRP A 322 8.20 9.16 -1.94
C TRP A 322 9.14 8.78 -0.81
N ASP A 323 8.70 7.84 0.01
CA ASP A 323 9.53 7.18 1.01
C ASP A 323 9.15 5.71 1.14
N TRP A 324 10.14 4.85 1.35
CA TRP A 324 9.92 3.42 1.44
C TRP A 324 9.41 3.06 2.83
N SER A 325 8.31 2.32 2.88
CA SER A 325 7.69 1.85 4.12
C SER A 325 7.11 0.47 3.87
N LEU A 326 7.15 -0.38 4.90
CA LEU A 326 6.42 -1.66 4.92
C LEU A 326 5.11 -1.56 5.71
N ARG A 327 4.93 -0.51 6.51
CA ARG A 327 3.68 -0.35 7.24
C ARG A 327 2.54 0.03 6.31
N TYR A 328 1.54 -0.86 6.16
CA TYR A 328 0.31 -0.69 5.36
C TYR A 328 0.53 -0.42 3.86
N GLY A 329 1.62 -0.89 3.25
CA GLY A 329 1.80 -0.74 1.81
C GLY A 329 3.25 -0.81 1.34
N ILE A 330 3.45 -0.39 0.08
CA ILE A 330 4.74 -0.40 -0.61
C ILE A 330 5.50 0.92 -0.44
N GLY A 331 4.85 2.00 -0.01
CA GLY A 331 5.53 3.25 0.31
C GLY A 331 4.60 4.36 0.79
N ASN A 332 5.20 5.38 1.38
CA ASN A 332 4.54 6.60 1.82
C ASN A 332 4.66 7.66 0.71
N LEU A 333 3.56 8.36 0.46
CA LEU A 333 3.56 9.59 -0.31
C LEU A 333 3.38 10.76 0.66
N TYR A 334 4.41 11.59 0.77
CA TYR A 334 4.28 12.91 1.36
C TYR A 334 3.71 13.83 0.29
N VAL A 335 2.58 14.47 0.56
CA VAL A 335 1.94 15.40 -0.36
C VAL A 335 1.78 16.73 0.35
N GLU A 336 2.16 17.84 -0.30
CA GLU A 336 2.00 19.20 0.24
C GLU A 336 1.73 20.22 -0.86
N ARG A 337 1.43 21.47 -0.44
CA ARG A 337 1.12 22.56 -1.37
C ARG A 337 2.33 23.35 -1.86
N SER A 338 3.45 23.27 -1.14
CA SER A 338 4.71 23.92 -1.51
C SER A 338 5.86 22.91 -1.40
N GLN A 339 6.97 23.23 -2.06
CA GLN A 339 8.17 22.43 -1.96
C GLN A 339 8.76 22.50 -0.54
N GLU A 340 8.76 23.68 0.08
CA GLU A 340 9.26 23.92 1.43
C GLU A 340 8.53 23.08 2.47
N ASP A 341 7.19 22.99 2.37
CA ASP A 341 6.38 22.17 3.27
C ASP A 341 6.74 20.67 3.14
N ILE A 342 7.05 20.18 1.93
CA ILE A 342 7.51 18.78 1.78
C ILE A 342 8.85 18.57 2.44
N ILE A 343 9.76 19.53 2.30
CA ILE A 343 11.07 19.46 2.94
C ILE A 343 10.89 19.34 4.46
N GLU A 344 10.02 20.15 5.05
CA GLU A 344 9.69 20.07 6.47
C GLU A 344 9.01 18.74 6.82
N ALA A 345 8.09 18.26 5.98
CA ALA A 345 7.37 17.02 6.19
C ALA A 345 8.26 15.79 6.19
N VAL A 346 9.21 15.71 5.25
CA VAL A 346 10.19 14.63 5.16
C VAL A 346 11.12 14.63 6.38
N HIS A 347 11.59 15.80 6.83
CA HIS A 347 12.46 15.90 8.01
C HIS A 347 11.73 15.60 9.32
N SER A 348 10.49 16.08 9.47
CA SER A 348 9.73 15.96 10.71
C SER A 348 8.92 14.66 10.80
N GLY A 349 8.72 13.96 9.68
CA GLY A 349 7.78 12.85 9.54
C GLY A 349 6.31 13.27 9.65
N LYS A 350 6.01 14.58 9.65
CA LYS A 350 4.65 15.12 9.77
C LYS A 350 4.25 15.80 8.47
N CYS A 351 3.23 15.26 7.80
CA CYS A 351 2.67 15.83 6.58
C CYS A 351 1.19 16.20 6.78
N ALA A 352 0.73 17.19 6.00
CA ALA A 352 -0.67 17.60 5.93
C ALA A 352 -1.56 16.51 5.31
N PHE A 353 -0.98 15.69 4.44
CA PHE A 353 -1.61 14.55 3.79
C PHE A 353 -0.71 13.31 3.93
N SER A 354 -1.00 12.47 4.91
CA SER A 354 -0.35 11.16 5.04
C SER A 354 -1.07 10.17 4.13
N ILE A 355 -0.41 9.76 3.05
CA ILE A 355 -0.96 8.85 2.04
C ILE A 355 0.02 7.69 1.86
N LYS A 356 -0.52 6.50 1.61
CA LYS A 356 0.27 5.30 1.32
C LYS A 356 -0.17 4.70 0.00
N ALA A 357 0.75 4.07 -0.72
CA ALA A 357 0.44 3.21 -1.85
C ALA A 357 0.49 1.75 -1.38
N ILE A 358 -0.55 0.96 -1.65
CA ILE A 358 -0.54 -0.49 -1.38
C ILE A 358 -0.07 -1.28 -2.59
N ALA A 359 0.14 -2.60 -2.44
CA ALA A 359 0.68 -3.47 -3.49
C ALA A 359 -0.14 -3.46 -4.81
N SER A 360 -1.44 -3.17 -4.73
CA SER A 360 -2.30 -3.03 -5.92
C SER A 360 -2.18 -1.70 -6.65
N GLY A 361 -1.38 -0.75 -6.14
CA GLY A 361 -1.27 0.61 -6.66
C GLY A 361 -2.41 1.54 -6.27
N LEU A 362 -3.25 1.14 -5.32
CA LEU A 362 -4.26 2.03 -4.77
C LEU A 362 -3.66 2.89 -3.67
N LEU A 363 -4.05 4.15 -3.63
CA LEU A 363 -3.74 5.05 -2.54
C LEU A 363 -4.72 4.83 -1.40
N VAL A 364 -4.19 4.77 -0.20
CA VAL A 364 -4.92 4.65 1.06
C VAL A 364 -4.51 5.77 2.02
N ASP A 365 -5.38 6.08 2.96
CA ASP A 365 -5.04 7.02 4.03
C ASP A 365 -3.94 6.45 4.93
N GLY A 366 -2.91 7.24 5.23
CA GLY A 366 -1.76 6.79 6.00
C GLY A 366 -2.07 6.47 7.47
N HIS A 367 -3.15 7.07 8.02
CA HIS A 367 -3.62 6.78 9.38
C HIS A 367 -4.78 5.78 9.40
N GLN A 368 -5.50 5.65 8.29
CA GLN A 368 -6.71 4.82 8.16
C GLN A 368 -6.62 3.99 6.86
N PRO A 369 -5.74 2.98 6.80
CA PRO A 369 -5.43 2.24 5.56
C PRO A 369 -6.64 1.54 4.93
N TRP A 370 -7.67 1.23 5.72
CA TRP A 370 -8.96 0.74 5.23
C TRP A 370 -9.78 1.79 4.45
N ILE A 371 -9.40 3.07 4.47
CA ILE A 371 -9.95 4.11 3.59
C ILE A 371 -9.07 4.20 2.34
N SER A 372 -9.57 3.59 1.27
CA SER A 372 -8.93 3.62 -0.05
C SER A 372 -9.69 4.48 -1.05
N VAL A 373 -9.03 4.82 -2.16
CA VAL A 373 -9.68 5.51 -3.29
C VAL A 373 -10.90 4.77 -3.85
N LEU A 374 -10.98 3.43 -3.67
CA LEU A 374 -12.13 2.63 -4.10
C LEU A 374 -13.29 2.65 -3.11
N LYS A 375 -13.01 2.84 -1.81
CA LYS A 375 -14.01 2.91 -0.75
C LYS A 375 -14.55 4.33 -0.53
N CYS A 376 -13.93 5.35 -1.14
CA CYS A 376 -14.44 6.71 -1.13
C CYS A 376 -15.71 6.82 -1.98
N ASP A 377 -16.65 7.68 -1.57
CA ASP A 377 -17.90 7.90 -2.29
C ASP A 377 -17.63 8.46 -3.70
N SER A 378 -17.95 7.67 -4.72
CA SER A 378 -17.77 8.04 -6.12
C SER A 378 -18.65 9.23 -6.54
N ALA A 379 -19.76 9.48 -5.85
CA ALA A 379 -20.57 10.67 -6.11
C ALA A 379 -19.87 11.95 -5.63
N GLN A 380 -19.14 11.85 -4.51
CA GLN A 380 -18.35 12.96 -3.97
C GLN A 380 -17.02 13.15 -4.70
N PHE A 381 -16.37 12.05 -5.10
CA PHE A 381 -15.05 12.03 -5.71
C PHE A 381 -15.03 11.19 -7.00
N PRO A 382 -15.70 11.64 -8.08
CA PRO A 382 -15.78 10.86 -9.33
C PRO A 382 -14.41 10.58 -9.95
N ASP A 383 -13.42 11.45 -9.69
CA ASP A 383 -12.09 11.38 -10.29
C ASP A 383 -11.06 10.67 -9.41
N ALA A 384 -11.46 10.02 -8.30
CA ALA A 384 -10.51 9.50 -7.31
C ALA A 384 -9.46 8.55 -7.90
N LEU A 385 -9.87 7.67 -8.82
CA LEU A 385 -8.96 6.74 -9.50
C LEU A 385 -8.08 7.40 -10.56
N ALA A 386 -8.61 8.37 -11.29
CA ALA A 386 -7.80 9.12 -12.27
C ALA A 386 -6.69 9.90 -11.54
N PHE A 387 -7.03 10.51 -10.41
CA PHE A 387 -6.08 11.23 -9.58
C PHE A 387 -5.07 10.28 -8.89
N ASN A 388 -5.50 9.11 -8.44
CA ASN A 388 -4.61 8.04 -7.96
C ASN A 388 -3.51 7.71 -8.97
N VAL A 389 -3.90 7.46 -10.23
CA VAL A 389 -2.96 7.15 -11.31
C VAL A 389 -2.02 8.31 -11.58
N LEU A 390 -2.52 9.56 -11.62
CA LEU A 390 -1.67 10.74 -11.83
C LEU A 390 -0.55 10.87 -10.79
N LEU A 391 -0.88 10.68 -9.50
CA LEU A 391 0.11 10.75 -8.41
C LEU A 391 1.16 9.64 -8.54
N LEU A 392 0.71 8.42 -8.86
CA LEU A 392 1.63 7.30 -9.07
C LEU A 392 2.49 7.46 -10.31
N GLU A 393 1.96 7.96 -11.44
CA GLU A 393 2.76 8.26 -12.65
C GLU A 393 3.89 9.24 -12.30
N SER A 394 3.58 10.28 -11.54
CA SER A 394 4.55 11.32 -11.14
C SER A 394 5.69 10.77 -10.28
N ILE A 395 5.39 9.91 -9.29
CA ILE A 395 6.42 9.24 -8.49
C ILE A 395 7.17 8.19 -9.31
N HIS A 396 6.46 7.38 -10.06
CA HIS A 396 7.04 6.33 -10.89
C HIS A 396 8.11 6.91 -11.82
N ASP A 397 7.80 7.99 -12.55
CA ASP A 397 8.76 8.63 -13.46
C ASP A 397 10.00 9.14 -12.74
N LYS A 398 9.82 9.66 -11.52
CA LYS A 398 10.92 10.13 -10.68
C LYS A 398 11.81 8.98 -10.19
N LEU A 399 11.21 7.92 -9.66
CA LEU A 399 11.94 6.72 -9.23
C LEU A 399 12.65 6.06 -10.41
N TRP A 400 11.98 6.00 -11.55
CA TRP A 400 12.55 5.50 -12.80
C TRP A 400 13.80 6.28 -13.20
N SER A 401 13.78 7.61 -13.05
CA SER A 401 14.95 8.44 -13.36
C SER A 401 16.19 8.10 -12.53
N PHE A 402 16.01 7.62 -11.29
CA PHE A 402 17.11 7.12 -10.46
C PHE A 402 17.52 5.73 -10.90
N TYR A 403 16.55 4.87 -11.14
CA TYR A 403 16.76 3.49 -11.54
C TYR A 403 17.50 3.36 -12.89
N ASP A 404 17.24 4.27 -13.84
CA ASP A 404 17.90 4.32 -15.16
C ASP A 404 19.37 4.77 -15.07
N GLN A 405 19.72 5.54 -14.02
CA GLN A 405 21.09 6.00 -13.79
C GLN A 405 22.01 4.89 -13.21
N ILE A 406 21.43 3.81 -12.68
CA ILE A 406 22.20 2.72 -12.08
C ILE A 406 23.02 2.00 -13.16
N ASP A 407 24.34 1.97 -12.99
CA ASP A 407 25.24 1.32 -13.94
C ASP A 407 25.30 -0.20 -13.73
N ARG A 408 24.28 -0.90 -14.23
CA ARG A 408 24.14 -2.36 -14.09
C ARG A 408 25.34 -3.13 -14.62
N ASP A 409 25.97 -2.65 -15.69
CA ASP A 409 27.15 -3.30 -16.26
C ASP A 409 28.39 -3.12 -15.37
N ARG A 410 28.48 -2.03 -14.59
CA ARG A 410 29.50 -1.91 -13.54
C ARG A 410 29.23 -2.92 -12.44
N ILE A 411 28.00 -3.05 -11.98
CA ILE A 411 27.63 -3.98 -10.93
C ILE A 411 27.90 -5.44 -11.38
N ARG A 412 27.51 -5.82 -12.61
CA ARG A 412 27.84 -7.13 -13.19
C ARG A 412 29.34 -7.38 -13.37
N ARG A 413 30.14 -6.36 -13.70
CA ARG A 413 31.61 -6.52 -13.80
C ARG A 413 32.24 -6.77 -12.44
N THR A 414 31.74 -6.11 -11.38
CA THR A 414 32.16 -6.40 -10.01
C THR A 414 31.85 -7.86 -9.63
N LEU A 415 30.70 -8.39 -10.06
CA LEU A 415 30.31 -9.81 -9.90
C LEU A 415 31.25 -10.77 -10.63
N ALA A 416 31.49 -10.54 -11.92
CA ALA A 416 32.23 -11.47 -12.77
C ALA A 416 33.75 -11.46 -12.51
N GLY A 417 34.28 -10.36 -11.98
CA GLY A 417 35.73 -10.14 -11.93
C GLY A 417 36.43 -10.69 -10.70
N GLY A 418 35.77 -10.83 -9.54
CA GLY A 418 36.44 -11.08 -8.24
C GLY A 418 37.58 -10.10 -7.89
N GLN A 419 37.82 -9.10 -8.75
CA GLN A 419 38.91 -8.15 -8.66
C GLN A 419 38.40 -6.94 -7.88
N LYS A 420 39.13 -6.59 -6.81
CA LYS A 420 39.04 -5.29 -6.15
C LYS A 420 38.90 -4.23 -7.25
N ALA A 421 37.81 -3.47 -7.18
CA ALA A 421 37.57 -2.35 -8.08
C ALA A 421 38.87 -1.55 -8.24
N PRO A 422 39.25 -1.13 -9.45
CA PRO A 422 40.44 -0.32 -9.64
C PRO A 422 40.37 0.84 -8.66
N ALA A 423 41.46 1.07 -7.93
CA ALA A 423 41.59 2.17 -6.98
C ALA A 423 41.37 3.48 -7.75
N ILE A 424 40.13 3.94 -7.80
CA ILE A 424 39.78 5.25 -8.31
C ILE A 424 40.16 6.18 -7.15
N GLU A 425 41.23 6.95 -7.33
CA GLU A 425 41.78 7.91 -6.36
C GLU A 425 40.84 9.11 -6.05
N ASP A 426 39.57 9.06 -6.48
CA ASP A 426 38.53 9.99 -6.02
C ASP A 426 37.92 9.45 -4.71
N ALA A 427 38.61 9.72 -3.60
CA ALA A 427 38.26 9.32 -2.23
C ALA A 427 36.89 9.80 -1.72
N ASN A 428 36.12 10.54 -2.53
CA ASN A 428 34.83 11.10 -2.15
C ASN A 428 33.61 10.46 -2.85
N ARG A 429 33.78 9.41 -3.66
CA ARG A 429 32.65 8.91 -4.48
C ARG A 429 32.54 7.41 -4.75
N VAL A 430 33.29 6.57 -4.05
CA VAL A 430 33.13 5.12 -4.18
C VAL A 430 32.32 4.59 -3.01
N ASP A 431 30.99 4.66 -3.14
CA ASP A 431 30.16 3.66 -2.49
C ASP A 431 30.63 2.30 -3.03
N GLU A 432 31.22 1.47 -2.17
CA GLU A 432 31.51 0.08 -2.50
C GLU A 432 30.22 -0.55 -3.02
N VAL A 433 30.25 -1.08 -4.25
CA VAL A 433 29.13 -1.84 -4.80
C VAL A 433 28.92 -3.02 -3.86
N SER A 434 27.88 -2.94 -3.05
CA SER A 434 27.63 -3.91 -2.01
C SER A 434 27.26 -5.26 -2.61
N GLU A 435 27.61 -6.35 -1.94
CA GLU A 435 27.17 -7.71 -2.29
C GLU A 435 25.64 -7.79 -2.51
N ASP A 436 24.90 -6.87 -1.90
CA ASP A 436 23.44 -6.76 -1.98
C ASP A 436 22.96 -6.20 -3.33
N GLU A 437 23.65 -5.20 -3.90
CA GLU A 437 23.31 -4.67 -5.24
C GLU A 437 23.62 -5.70 -6.33
N LEU A 438 24.67 -6.49 -6.11
CA LEU A 438 25.04 -7.63 -6.95
C LEU A 438 23.93 -8.69 -6.92
N LEU A 439 23.43 -9.02 -5.73
CA LEU A 439 22.37 -10.00 -5.54
C LEU A 439 21.04 -9.55 -6.16
N ALA A 440 20.61 -8.31 -5.93
CA ALA A 440 19.37 -7.78 -6.52
C ALA A 440 19.38 -7.85 -8.06
N LEU A 441 20.54 -7.59 -8.68
CA LEU A 441 20.70 -7.75 -10.13
C LEU A 441 20.71 -9.21 -10.57
N ALA A 442 21.36 -10.10 -9.82
CA ALA A 442 21.35 -11.54 -10.12
C ALA A 442 19.94 -12.15 -10.00
N CYS A 443 19.18 -11.79 -8.97
CA CYS A 443 17.78 -12.22 -8.78
C CYS A 443 16.92 -11.82 -9.98
N ARG A 444 17.11 -10.58 -10.45
CA ARG A 444 16.41 -10.06 -11.62
C ARG A 444 16.82 -10.77 -12.91
N ASP A 445 18.12 -10.94 -13.14
CA ASP A 445 18.62 -11.62 -14.33
C ASP A 445 18.11 -13.08 -14.39
N LEU A 446 18.02 -13.76 -13.24
CA LEU A 446 17.46 -15.11 -13.13
C LEU A 446 15.94 -15.13 -13.27
N ALA A 447 15.21 -14.17 -12.72
CA ALA A 447 13.77 -14.01 -12.99
C ALA A 447 13.49 -13.77 -14.49
N ALA A 448 14.44 -13.18 -15.22
CA ALA A 448 14.37 -13.06 -16.67
C ALA A 448 14.76 -14.35 -17.43
N CYS A 449 15.50 -15.28 -16.80
CA CYS A 449 15.96 -16.55 -17.39
C CYS A 449 15.14 -17.79 -16.99
N THR A 450 14.33 -17.74 -15.93
CA THR A 450 13.55 -18.88 -15.42
C THR A 450 12.23 -19.03 -16.18
N GLU A 451 12.29 -19.47 -17.43
CA GLU A 451 11.15 -20.14 -18.08
C GLU A 451 11.56 -21.58 -18.42
N PRO A 452 10.89 -22.61 -17.85
CA PRO A 452 11.09 -23.99 -18.26
C PRO A 452 10.24 -24.30 -19.49
N ASP A 453 10.88 -24.59 -20.62
CA ASP A 453 10.34 -25.38 -21.73
C ASP A 453 10.14 -26.85 -21.29
N LEU A 454 9.27 -27.10 -20.31
CA LEU A 454 8.81 -28.46 -20.00
C LEU A 454 7.47 -28.71 -20.70
N PRO A 455 7.38 -29.71 -21.60
CA PRO A 455 6.13 -30.05 -22.25
C PRO A 455 5.14 -30.61 -21.20
N SER A 456 4.12 -29.83 -20.88
CA SER A 456 3.04 -30.26 -20.00
C SER A 456 2.19 -31.33 -20.71
N GLU A 457 2.06 -32.51 -20.12
CA GLU A 457 1.09 -33.51 -20.56
C GLU A 457 -0.35 -32.97 -20.46
N PRO A 458 -1.26 -33.37 -21.37
CA PRO A 458 -2.59 -32.79 -21.47
C PRO A 458 -3.50 -33.28 -20.34
N THR A 459 -3.79 -32.41 -19.36
CA THR A 459 -4.86 -32.64 -18.38
C THR A 459 -6.17 -32.02 -18.90
N PRO A 460 -7.35 -32.65 -18.74
CA PRO A 460 -8.56 -32.20 -19.42
C PRO A 460 -9.21 -30.97 -18.77
N ALA A 461 -9.46 -29.97 -19.61
CA ALA A 461 -10.55 -28.98 -19.52
C ALA A 461 -10.84 -28.35 -18.15
N THR A 462 -9.95 -27.45 -17.73
CA THR A 462 -10.37 -26.22 -17.03
C THR A 462 -9.99 -25.05 -17.92
N LEU A 463 -10.87 -24.05 -18.06
CA LEU A 463 -10.69 -22.89 -18.94
C LEU A 463 -9.34 -22.21 -18.64
N VAL A 464 -8.32 -22.54 -19.43
CA VAL A 464 -7.00 -21.91 -19.39
C VAL A 464 -7.18 -20.47 -19.87
N GLU A 465 -7.27 -19.53 -18.94
CA GLU A 465 -6.91 -18.15 -19.21
C GLU A 465 -5.49 -18.18 -19.80
N ARG A 466 -5.38 -17.96 -21.11
CA ARG A 466 -4.10 -17.89 -21.80
C ARG A 466 -3.27 -16.80 -21.11
N SER A 467 -2.27 -17.22 -20.35
CA SER A 467 -1.29 -16.32 -19.75
C SER A 467 -0.73 -15.45 -20.87
N ARG A 468 -0.88 -14.12 -20.74
CA ARG A 468 -0.34 -13.20 -21.75
C ARG A 468 1.18 -13.41 -21.80
N PRO A 469 1.77 -13.63 -22.99
CA PRO A 469 3.19 -13.89 -23.10
C PRO A 469 4.00 -12.71 -22.53
N ARG A 470 4.94 -13.01 -21.64
CA ARG A 470 5.82 -12.01 -21.03
C ARG A 470 6.94 -11.67 -22.00
N ILE A 471 7.34 -10.40 -22.03
CA ILE A 471 8.47 -9.95 -22.85
C ILE A 471 9.72 -9.96 -21.98
N PRO A 472 10.81 -10.66 -22.36
CA PRO A 472 12.04 -10.64 -21.60
C PRO A 472 12.78 -9.31 -21.71
N LEU A 473 13.78 -9.11 -20.86
CA LEU A 473 14.75 -8.02 -21.01
C LEU A 473 15.59 -8.27 -22.26
N LEU A 474 15.73 -7.28 -23.15
CA LEU A 474 16.51 -7.44 -24.39
C LEU A 474 17.65 -6.47 -24.46
N ARG A 475 18.82 -6.92 -24.93
CA ARG A 475 19.87 -5.99 -25.36
C ARG A 475 19.39 -5.19 -26.56
N PHE A 476 19.78 -3.92 -26.65
CA PHE A 476 19.39 -3.03 -27.75
C PHE A 476 19.60 -3.65 -29.13
N SER A 477 20.74 -4.32 -29.35
CA SER A 477 21.04 -5.02 -30.61
C SER A 477 20.06 -6.16 -30.91
N GLN A 478 19.65 -6.93 -29.88
CA GLN A 478 18.66 -7.99 -30.02
C GLN A 478 17.29 -7.40 -30.33
N LEU A 479 16.88 -6.35 -29.61
CA LEU A 479 15.62 -5.65 -29.87
C LEU A 479 15.56 -5.15 -31.31
N ILE A 480 16.60 -4.48 -31.80
CA ILE A 480 16.66 -3.98 -33.17
C ILE A 480 16.65 -5.12 -34.19
N GLY A 481 17.33 -6.24 -33.91
CA GLY A 481 17.29 -7.44 -34.75
C GLY A 481 15.87 -7.97 -34.91
N VAL A 482 15.18 -8.20 -33.78
CA VAL A 482 13.79 -8.70 -33.77
C VAL A 482 12.82 -7.73 -34.44
N LEU A 483 12.98 -6.42 -34.22
CA LEU A 483 12.12 -5.41 -34.86
C LEU A 483 12.28 -5.40 -36.38
N ARG A 484 13.50 -5.56 -36.90
CA ARG A 484 13.74 -5.68 -38.34
C ARG A 484 13.08 -6.92 -38.94
N GLU A 485 13.08 -8.03 -38.21
CA GLU A 485 12.38 -9.25 -38.62
C GLU A 485 10.84 -9.13 -38.63
N LEU A 486 10.30 -8.10 -37.97
CA LEU A 486 8.88 -7.77 -37.90
C LEU A 486 8.51 -6.61 -38.83
N ASP A 487 9.29 -6.44 -39.90
CA ASP A 487 9.12 -5.41 -40.93
C ASP A 487 9.16 -3.98 -40.39
N CYS A 488 9.88 -3.75 -39.28
CA CYS A 488 10.15 -2.39 -38.81
C CYS A 488 11.41 -1.84 -39.49
N GLU A 489 11.27 -0.65 -40.07
CA GLU A 489 12.38 0.14 -40.58
C GLU A 489 13.12 0.81 -39.42
N VAL A 490 14.45 0.70 -39.44
CA VAL A 490 15.32 1.22 -38.38
C VAL A 490 16.32 2.19 -38.99
N GLU A 491 16.15 3.47 -38.71
CA GLU A 491 17.02 4.57 -39.14
C GLU A 491 17.93 5.00 -37.98
N TYR A 492 19.24 5.00 -38.20
CA TYR A 492 20.19 5.54 -37.21
C TYR A 492 20.33 7.04 -37.42
N GLY A 493 19.95 7.81 -36.41
CA GLY A 493 20.08 9.26 -36.39
C GLY A 493 21.48 9.71 -35.98
N LYS A 494 21.63 11.02 -35.79
CA LYS A 494 22.88 11.61 -35.29
C LYS A 494 23.00 11.37 -33.78
N GLY A 495 24.13 10.81 -33.35
CA GLY A 495 24.36 10.48 -31.94
C GLY A 495 23.81 9.10 -31.57
N SER A 496 23.20 8.98 -30.40
CA SER A 496 22.65 7.71 -29.90
C SER A 496 21.14 7.59 -30.07
N GLU A 497 20.60 8.22 -31.11
CA GLU A 497 19.18 8.19 -31.41
C GLU A 497 18.93 7.20 -32.55
N VAL A 498 18.04 6.25 -32.32
CA VAL A 498 17.60 5.30 -33.34
C VAL A 498 16.11 5.44 -33.52
N THR A 499 15.71 5.73 -34.74
CA THR A 499 14.30 5.88 -35.07
C THR A 499 13.78 4.59 -35.67
N VAL A 500 12.71 4.06 -35.09
CA VAL A 500 12.04 2.85 -35.55
C VAL A 500 10.64 3.21 -36.04
N TYR A 501 10.27 2.70 -37.21
CA TYR A 501 8.96 2.90 -37.80
C TYR A 501 8.47 1.60 -38.44
N ARG A 502 7.15 1.41 -38.46
CA ARG A 502 6.49 0.30 -39.16
C ARG A 502 5.30 0.89 -39.91
N PRO A 503 5.08 0.53 -41.19
CA PRO A 503 3.90 0.96 -41.94
C PRO A 503 2.60 0.74 -41.14
N GLY A 504 1.84 1.83 -40.93
CA GLY A 504 0.61 1.82 -40.13
C GLY A 504 0.78 2.00 -38.62
N GLY A 505 2.01 2.03 -38.11
CA GLY A 505 2.37 2.40 -36.73
C GLY A 505 2.83 3.86 -36.61
N ARG A 506 3.23 4.26 -35.39
CA ARG A 506 3.85 5.58 -35.13
C ARG A 506 5.37 5.47 -35.13
N LYS A 507 6.05 6.45 -35.75
CA LYS A 507 7.51 6.59 -35.70
C LYS A 507 7.93 6.81 -34.24
N CYS A 508 8.89 6.02 -33.77
CA CYS A 508 9.35 5.99 -32.38
C CYS A 508 10.85 6.27 -32.33
N LEU A 509 11.25 7.24 -31.51
CA LEU A 509 12.66 7.50 -31.23
C LEU A 509 13.09 6.67 -30.01
N ILE A 510 14.17 5.92 -30.16
CA ILE A 510 14.81 5.17 -29.07
C ILE A 510 16.18 5.81 -28.84
N ALA A 511 16.30 6.59 -27.77
CA ALA A 511 17.58 7.13 -27.33
C ALA A 511 18.35 6.08 -26.52
N HIS A 512 19.65 5.92 -26.77
CA HIS A 512 20.51 4.98 -26.06
C HIS A 512 21.85 5.61 -25.63
N HIS A 513 22.00 6.12 -24.42
CA HIS A 513 23.25 6.80 -24.03
C HIS A 513 24.47 5.87 -23.81
N LYS A 514 24.28 4.55 -23.87
CA LYS A 514 25.33 3.53 -23.70
C LYS A 514 25.45 2.64 -24.94
N ARG A 515 26.58 1.94 -25.08
CA ARG A 515 26.79 0.97 -26.17
C ARG A 515 26.04 -0.33 -25.82
N ASN A 516 24.96 -0.61 -26.56
CA ASN A 516 24.12 -1.80 -26.41
C ASN A 516 23.46 -2.00 -25.02
N PRO A 517 22.66 -1.02 -24.53
CA PRO A 517 22.00 -1.13 -23.23
C PRO A 517 20.92 -2.20 -23.24
N GLU A 518 20.56 -2.69 -22.06
CA GLU A 518 19.37 -3.50 -21.88
C GLU A 518 18.12 -2.63 -21.85
N ILE A 519 17.10 -3.05 -22.59
CA ILE A 519 15.81 -2.39 -22.66
C ILE A 519 14.81 -3.18 -21.79
N PRO A 520 14.25 -2.54 -20.75
CA PRO A 520 13.18 -3.09 -19.92
C PRO A 520 11.98 -3.57 -20.73
N SER A 521 11.37 -4.67 -20.27
CA SER A 521 10.23 -5.31 -20.92
C SER A 521 9.06 -4.35 -21.16
N PHE A 522 8.78 -3.42 -20.23
CA PHE A 522 7.71 -2.43 -20.42
C PHE A 522 8.04 -1.39 -21.50
N LYS A 523 9.30 -0.95 -21.65
CA LYS A 523 9.72 -0.05 -22.75
C LYS A 523 9.55 -0.75 -24.09
N VAL A 524 9.88 -2.05 -24.14
CA VAL A 524 9.62 -2.88 -25.31
C VAL A 524 8.11 -2.97 -25.57
N LYS A 525 7.27 -3.25 -24.57
CA LYS A 525 5.79 -3.25 -24.72
C LYS A 525 5.24 -1.92 -25.26
N GLN A 526 5.70 -0.79 -24.71
CA GLN A 526 5.30 0.55 -25.19
C GLN A 526 5.71 0.78 -26.64
N LEU A 527 6.94 0.39 -27.00
CA LEU A 527 7.45 0.47 -28.35
C LEU A 527 6.61 -0.38 -29.32
N LEU A 528 6.34 -1.64 -28.98
CA LEU A 528 5.52 -2.54 -29.81
C LEU A 528 4.08 -2.02 -29.97
N SER A 529 3.49 -1.50 -28.90
CA SER A 529 2.16 -0.88 -28.96
C SER A 529 2.14 0.30 -29.93
N ARG A 530 3.14 1.18 -29.90
CA ARG A 530 3.26 2.32 -30.83
C ARG A 530 3.52 1.89 -32.27
N LEU A 531 4.32 0.84 -32.46
CA LEU A 531 4.62 0.24 -33.76
C LEU A 531 3.49 -0.67 -34.27
N ARG A 532 2.43 -0.89 -33.48
CA ARG A 532 1.33 -1.83 -33.75
C ARG A 532 1.83 -3.24 -34.05
N VAL A 533 2.82 -3.70 -33.29
CA VAL A 533 3.34 -5.07 -33.35
C VAL A 533 2.65 -5.89 -32.25
N PRO A 534 1.96 -7.00 -32.59
CA PRO A 534 1.41 -7.91 -31.59
C PRO A 534 2.51 -8.46 -30.69
N VAL A 535 2.25 -8.49 -29.38
CA VAL A 535 3.25 -8.96 -28.40
C VAL A 535 3.57 -10.44 -28.63
N GLU A 536 2.59 -11.22 -29.05
CA GLU A 536 2.71 -12.64 -29.37
C GLU A 536 3.70 -12.88 -30.51
N ASP A 537 3.62 -12.07 -31.56
CA ASP A 537 4.51 -12.17 -32.73
C ASP A 537 5.94 -11.80 -32.34
N PHE A 538 6.09 -10.78 -31.49
CA PHE A 538 7.39 -10.38 -30.97
C PHE A 538 8.04 -11.45 -30.10
N VAL A 539 7.29 -12.02 -29.16
CA VAL A 539 7.79 -13.08 -28.26
C VAL A 539 8.19 -14.32 -29.05
N ARG A 540 7.40 -14.73 -30.06
CA ARG A 540 7.76 -15.86 -30.96
C ARG A 540 9.08 -15.69 -31.69
N ARG A 541 9.52 -14.45 -31.95
CA ARG A 541 10.78 -14.17 -32.64
C ARG A 541 11.98 -14.15 -31.70
N ILE A 542 11.76 -13.90 -30.41
CA ILE A 542 12.83 -13.92 -29.41
C ILE A 542 13.14 -15.34 -28.97
N SER A 543 12.15 -16.22 -28.98
CA SER A 543 12.29 -17.64 -28.63
C SER A 543 12.91 -18.50 -29.76
N ARG A 544 13.32 -17.90 -30.88
CA ARG A 544 14.06 -18.56 -31.98
C ARG A 544 15.52 -18.19 -31.91
#